data_AF-A0A926AQH8-F1
#
_entry.id   AF-A0A926AQH8-F1
#
_cell.length_a   1.000
_cell.length_b   1.000
_cell.length_c   1.000
_cell.angle_alpha   90.00
_cell.angle_beta   90.00
_cell.angle_gamma   90.00
#
_symmetry.space_group_name_H-M   'P 1'
#
loop_
_entity.id
_entity.type
_entity.pdbx_description
1 polymer ?
#
loop_
_entity_poly.entity_id
_entity_poly.type
_entity_poly.pdbx_seq_one_letter_code
_entity_poly.pdbx_strand_id
1 'polypeptide(L)'
;MNPTQKQFPLNRVASRKQFPISKLSARLFYFSVATAFLFVGLPNIGRTQGSLFPIIVNSTSDAGNNNKNPTVCDDGTGHCTLRGAIQVANNQAGANVINIALAPGSVINLGSALPNIAQALTINGPVGRVTVRRNTGGNYSVFTVTAGPVRFSGLTISNGAASEGGGINQTGTTVNVTNCVFLGNVANNGGGIYNKGGTLNVTDCTFSGNGA
;
A
#
# COMPACT_ATOMS: atom_id res chain seq x y z
N MET A 1 10.35 -42.54 -56.62
CA MET A 1 11.00 -41.23 -56.80
C MET A 1 9.90 -40.16 -56.85
N ASN A 2 9.96 -39.22 -55.91
CA ASN A 2 9.31 -37.90 -55.81
C ASN A 2 7.93 -37.63 -56.49
N PRO A 3 6.86 -37.29 -55.74
CA PRO A 3 5.64 -36.75 -56.33
C PRO A 3 5.70 -35.23 -56.43
N THR A 4 5.75 -34.69 -57.65
CA THR A 4 5.67 -33.25 -57.94
C THR A 4 4.26 -32.84 -58.37
N GLN A 5 3.60 -32.09 -57.47
CA GLN A 5 2.76 -30.90 -57.69
C GLN A 5 1.80 -30.88 -58.89
N LYS A 6 0.49 -30.90 -58.59
CA LYS A 6 -0.58 -30.40 -59.47
C LYS A 6 -1.36 -29.31 -58.73
N GLN A 7 -1.23 -28.07 -59.18
CA GLN A 7 -1.91 -26.86 -58.70
C GLN A 7 -2.58 -26.26 -59.96
N PHE A 8 -3.91 -26.14 -60.06
CA PHE A 8 -4.83 -25.04 -59.70
C PHE A 8 -6.17 -25.31 -60.46
N PRO A 9 -7.30 -24.59 -60.27
CA PRO A 9 -7.82 -23.82 -59.13
C PRO A 9 -9.25 -24.26 -58.72
N LEU A 10 -9.73 -23.89 -57.53
CA LEU A 10 -11.18 -23.90 -57.22
C LEU A 10 -11.63 -22.55 -56.64
N ASN A 11 -12.41 -21.84 -57.46
CA ASN A 11 -13.26 -20.72 -57.07
C ASN A 11 -14.34 -21.17 -56.07
N ARG A 12 -14.48 -20.45 -54.95
CA ARG A 12 -15.77 -19.88 -54.51
C ARG A 12 -15.57 -18.93 -53.33
N VAL A 13 -15.70 -17.64 -53.63
CA VAL A 13 -15.83 -16.56 -52.65
C VAL A 13 -17.21 -16.66 -52.00
N ALA A 14 -17.27 -16.84 -50.68
CA ALA A 14 -18.51 -16.73 -49.91
C ALA A 14 -18.71 -15.26 -49.51
N SER A 15 -19.84 -14.71 -49.97
CA SER A 15 -20.36 -13.36 -49.75
C SER A 15 -20.45 -12.96 -48.27
N ARG A 16 -19.75 -11.88 -47.88
CA ARG A 16 -19.96 -11.20 -46.59
C ARG A 16 -21.32 -10.48 -46.62
N LYS A 17 -22.24 -10.87 -45.74
CA LYS A 17 -23.41 -10.03 -45.40
C LYS A 17 -22.94 -8.87 -44.53
N GLN A 18 -22.93 -7.68 -45.10
CA GLN A 18 -22.67 -6.43 -44.40
C GLN A 18 -23.97 -5.94 -43.75
N PHE A 19 -24.03 -5.93 -42.42
CA PHE A 19 -25.15 -5.34 -41.67
C PHE A 19 -24.90 -3.84 -41.47
N PRO A 20 -25.85 -2.95 -41.82
CA PRO A 20 -25.66 -1.51 -41.68
C PRO A 20 -25.72 -1.06 -40.20
N ILE A 21 -24.68 -0.34 -39.76
CA ILE A 21 -24.60 0.30 -38.45
C ILE A 21 -25.29 1.66 -38.54
N SER A 22 -26.60 1.71 -38.29
CA SER A 22 -27.27 2.98 -38.03
C SER A 22 -28.30 2.79 -36.93
N LYS A 23 -28.12 3.55 -35.83
CA LYS A 23 -28.90 3.58 -34.59
C LYS A 23 -28.41 2.68 -33.45
N LEU A 24 -27.17 2.88 -33.01
CA LEU A 24 -26.71 2.46 -31.68
C LEU A 24 -26.93 3.62 -30.70
N SER A 25 -28.15 3.72 -30.16
CA SER A 25 -28.43 4.53 -28.97
C SER A 25 -27.93 3.75 -27.76
N ALA A 26 -26.81 4.17 -27.19
CA ALA A 26 -26.27 3.60 -25.95
C ALA A 26 -27.22 3.90 -24.78
N ARG A 27 -28.03 2.91 -24.39
CA ARG A 27 -28.65 2.87 -23.07
C ARG A 27 -27.76 2.02 -22.17
N LEU A 28 -26.81 2.67 -21.50
CA LEU A 28 -26.10 2.08 -20.35
C LEU A 28 -27.13 1.76 -19.28
N PHE A 29 -27.42 0.48 -19.07
CA PHE A 29 -28.11 0.02 -17.87
C PHE A 29 -27.09 0.01 -16.72
N TYR A 30 -27.11 1.05 -15.89
CA TYR A 30 -26.52 1.02 -14.55
C TYR A 30 -27.35 0.08 -13.68
N PHE A 31 -26.87 -1.15 -13.43
CA PHE A 31 -27.38 -1.97 -12.32
C PHE A 31 -26.76 -1.45 -11.03
N SER A 32 -27.40 -0.44 -10.42
CA SER A 32 -27.11 -0.06 -9.04
C SER A 32 -27.84 -1.03 -8.11
N VAL A 33 -27.11 -1.96 -7.49
CA VAL A 33 -27.62 -2.69 -6.33
C VAL A 33 -27.33 -1.83 -5.11
N ALA A 34 -28.20 -0.85 -4.85
CA ALA A 34 -28.29 -0.21 -3.55
C ALA A 34 -29.21 -1.06 -2.67
N THR A 35 -28.67 -2.08 -2.01
CA THR A 35 -29.38 -2.75 -0.92
C THR A 35 -29.40 -1.82 0.27
N ALA A 36 -30.56 -1.21 0.52
CA ALA A 36 -30.87 -0.52 1.76
C ALA A 36 -30.83 -1.56 2.91
N PHE A 37 -29.81 -1.47 3.77
CA PHE A 37 -29.81 -2.21 5.03
C PHE A 37 -30.79 -1.53 5.98
N LEU A 38 -31.91 -2.20 6.24
CA LEU A 38 -32.85 -1.85 7.30
C LEU A 38 -32.12 -2.01 8.64
N PHE A 39 -31.81 -0.91 9.33
CA PHE A 39 -31.26 -0.94 10.68
C PHE A 39 -32.35 -1.39 11.66
N VAL A 40 -32.48 -2.70 11.87
CA VAL A 40 -33.18 -3.21 13.05
C VAL A 40 -32.21 -3.05 14.22
N GLY A 41 -32.61 -2.27 15.23
CA GLY A 41 -31.80 -1.95 16.39
C GLY A 41 -31.30 -3.21 17.10
N LEU A 42 -30.04 -3.55 16.84
CA LEU A 42 -29.26 -4.47 17.66
C LEU A 42 -28.61 -3.64 18.79
N PRO A 43 -28.54 -4.16 20.03
CA PRO A 43 -27.90 -3.47 21.14
C PRO A 43 -26.47 -3.10 20.76
N ASN A 44 -26.04 -1.90 21.18
CA ASN A 44 -24.69 -1.36 20.96
C ASN A 44 -23.62 -2.31 21.53
N ILE A 45 -23.21 -3.29 20.74
CA ILE A 45 -21.91 -3.93 20.89
C ILE A 45 -20.94 -2.96 20.24
N GLY A 46 -20.14 -2.25 21.05
CA GLY A 46 -19.11 -1.34 20.58
C GLY A 46 -18.28 -2.02 19.49
N ARG A 47 -18.51 -1.63 18.23
CA ARG A 47 -17.91 -2.29 17.08
C ARG A 47 -16.43 -1.94 17.04
N THR A 48 -15.58 -2.91 17.37
CA THR A 48 -14.15 -2.97 17.00
C THR A 48 -13.99 -3.29 15.51
N GLN A 49 -14.78 -2.67 14.64
CA GLN A 49 -14.65 -2.93 13.20
C GLN A 49 -13.55 -2.03 12.63
N GLY A 50 -12.50 -2.66 12.10
CA GLY A 50 -11.48 -2.01 11.28
C GLY A 50 -12.10 -1.36 10.03
N SER A 51 -11.37 -0.45 9.38
CA SER A 51 -11.87 0.23 8.18
C SER A 51 -12.36 -0.79 7.14
N LEU A 52 -13.62 -0.63 6.72
CA LEU A 52 -14.25 -1.46 5.67
C LEU A 52 -13.63 -1.23 4.29
N PHE A 53 -12.85 -0.15 4.12
CA PHE A 53 -12.18 0.20 2.88
C PHE A 53 -10.68 0.48 3.13
N PRO A 54 -9.78 -0.02 2.28
CA PRO A 54 -8.36 0.30 2.40
C PRO A 54 -8.11 1.78 2.15
N ILE A 55 -7.20 2.37 2.92
CA ILE A 55 -6.68 3.72 2.67
C ILE A 55 -5.69 3.63 1.51
N ILE A 56 -5.88 4.44 0.47
CA ILE A 56 -5.06 4.39 -0.74
C ILE A 56 -4.08 5.56 -0.76
N VAL A 57 -2.77 5.27 -0.66
CA VAL A 57 -1.72 6.27 -0.83
C VAL A 57 -1.45 6.47 -2.32
N ASN A 58 -1.63 7.69 -2.82
CA ASN A 58 -1.49 8.03 -4.23
C ASN A 58 -0.50 9.19 -4.49
N SER A 59 0.24 9.61 -3.45
CA SER A 59 1.22 10.69 -3.55
C SER A 59 2.54 10.33 -2.88
N THR A 60 3.64 10.77 -3.49
CA THR A 60 5.01 10.66 -2.94
C THR A 60 5.36 11.81 -2.00
N SER A 61 4.47 12.78 -1.82
CA SER A 61 4.62 13.88 -0.86
C SER A 61 4.62 13.35 0.58
N ASP A 62 5.14 14.14 1.51
CA ASP A 62 5.20 13.86 2.95
C ASP A 62 4.36 14.85 3.78
N ALA A 63 3.35 15.48 3.16
CA ALA A 63 2.38 16.32 3.86
C ALA A 63 1.53 15.49 4.84
N GLY A 64 1.08 16.12 5.93
CA GLY A 64 0.11 15.50 6.86
C GLY A 64 -1.30 15.45 6.29
N ASN A 65 -2.19 14.73 6.97
CA ASN A 65 -3.62 14.75 6.70
C ASN A 65 -4.20 16.12 7.11
N ASN A 66 -4.67 16.88 6.13
CA ASN A 66 -5.29 18.19 6.35
C ASN A 66 -6.81 18.16 6.08
N ASN A 67 -7.39 16.98 5.88
CA ASN A 67 -8.83 16.81 5.76
C ASN A 67 -9.53 17.11 7.10
N LYS A 68 -10.61 17.91 7.06
CA LYS A 68 -11.46 18.18 8.23
C LYS A 68 -12.16 16.91 8.75
N ASN A 69 -12.40 15.93 7.88
CA ASN A 69 -12.83 14.60 8.29
C ASN A 69 -11.59 13.72 8.56
N PRO A 70 -11.29 13.38 9.83
CA PRO A 70 -10.07 12.66 10.20
C PRO A 70 -10.06 11.19 9.71
N THR A 71 -11.17 10.70 9.18
CA THR A 71 -11.30 9.34 8.62
C THR A 71 -11.02 9.29 7.12
N VAL A 72 -10.85 10.44 6.46
CA VAL A 72 -10.53 10.54 5.03
C VAL A 72 -9.09 11.03 4.89
N CYS A 73 -8.30 10.32 4.10
CA CYS A 73 -6.92 10.70 3.82
C CYS A 73 -6.87 11.70 2.67
N ASP A 74 -6.52 12.94 2.99
CA ASP A 74 -6.31 14.02 2.04
C ASP A 74 -5.37 15.07 2.66
N ASP A 75 -4.31 15.44 1.94
CA ASP A 75 -3.35 16.47 2.34
C ASP A 75 -3.84 17.92 2.11
N GLY A 76 -5.10 18.07 1.68
CA GLY A 76 -5.73 19.35 1.34
C GLY A 76 -5.64 19.67 -0.15
N THR A 77 -5.00 18.81 -0.94
CA THR A 77 -4.85 18.96 -2.40
C THR A 77 -5.53 17.84 -3.19
N GLY A 78 -6.26 16.95 -2.53
CA GLY A 78 -6.88 15.77 -3.15
C GLY A 78 -5.97 14.55 -3.20
N HIS A 79 -4.83 14.59 -2.49
CA HIS A 79 -3.83 13.54 -2.47
C HIS A 79 -3.71 12.91 -1.08
N CYS A 80 -3.55 11.59 -1.04
CA CYS A 80 -3.26 10.85 0.19
C CYS A 80 -1.79 10.46 0.21
N THR A 81 -1.05 11.02 1.17
CA THR A 81 0.35 10.69 1.46
C THR A 81 0.44 9.51 2.42
N LEU A 82 1.60 8.85 2.51
CA LEU A 82 1.82 7.79 3.51
C LEU A 82 1.68 8.33 4.95
N ARG A 83 2.17 9.55 5.21
CA ARG A 83 2.00 10.22 6.51
C ARG A 83 0.53 10.42 6.85
N GLY A 84 -0.24 11.00 5.93
CA GLY A 84 -1.67 11.21 6.12
C GLY A 84 -2.42 9.89 6.32
N ALA A 85 -2.06 8.85 5.56
CA ALA A 85 -2.67 7.53 5.69
C ALA A 85 -2.44 6.89 7.07
N ILE A 86 -1.23 7.02 7.64
CA ILE A 86 -0.94 6.54 9.00
C ILE A 86 -1.71 7.35 10.05
N GLN A 87 -1.83 8.67 9.88
CA GLN A 87 -2.63 9.52 10.79
C GLN A 87 -4.11 9.13 10.77
N VAL A 88 -4.68 8.93 9.59
CA VAL A 88 -6.06 8.46 9.43
C VAL A 88 -6.23 7.08 10.05
N ALA A 89 -5.32 6.14 9.75
CA ALA A 89 -5.35 4.82 10.33
C ALA A 89 -5.37 4.91 11.86
N ASN A 90 -4.39 5.56 12.50
CA ASN A 90 -4.30 5.71 13.96
C ASN A 90 -5.55 6.32 14.63
N ASN A 91 -6.35 7.09 13.90
CA ASN A 91 -7.59 7.69 14.41
C ASN A 91 -8.85 6.83 14.17
N GLN A 92 -8.70 5.67 13.50
CA GLN A 92 -9.77 4.73 13.24
C GLN A 92 -9.62 3.49 14.12
N ALA A 93 -10.72 3.06 14.75
CA ALA A 93 -10.73 1.84 15.54
C ALA A 93 -10.48 0.57 14.68
N GLY A 94 -9.99 -0.48 15.33
CA GLY A 94 -9.81 -1.79 14.70
C GLY A 94 -8.57 -1.88 13.80
N ALA A 95 -8.45 -3.00 13.07
CA ALA A 95 -7.33 -3.24 12.18
C ALA A 95 -7.51 -2.51 10.85
N ASN A 96 -6.52 -1.72 10.44
CA ASN A 96 -6.59 -0.91 9.23
C ASN A 96 -5.62 -1.39 8.15
N VAL A 97 -5.95 -1.08 6.90
CA VAL A 97 -5.15 -1.47 5.73
C VAL A 97 -4.81 -0.22 4.92
N ILE A 98 -3.52 -0.02 4.65
CA ILE A 98 -2.98 0.98 3.73
C ILE A 98 -2.45 0.24 2.50
N ASN A 99 -2.94 0.60 1.33
CA ASN A 99 -2.39 0.14 0.06
C ASN A 99 -1.71 1.31 -0.65
N ILE A 100 -0.44 1.16 -1.00
CA ILE A 100 0.30 2.18 -1.74
C ILE A 100 0.12 1.97 -3.23
N ALA A 101 -0.64 2.86 -3.87
CA ALA A 101 -0.95 2.87 -5.29
C ALA A 101 -0.07 3.87 -6.04
N LEU A 102 1.25 3.67 -5.97
CA LEU A 102 2.25 4.46 -6.68
C LEU A 102 2.91 3.62 -7.78
N ALA A 103 3.44 4.28 -8.79
CA ALA A 103 4.19 3.60 -9.86
C ALA A 103 5.41 2.85 -9.28
N PRO A 104 5.77 1.67 -9.82
CA PRO A 104 6.98 0.94 -9.39
C PRO A 104 8.22 1.82 -9.41
N GLY A 105 9.08 1.71 -8.39
CA GLY A 105 10.29 2.51 -8.27
C GLY A 105 10.09 3.95 -7.78
N SER A 106 8.84 4.38 -7.53
CA SER A 106 8.56 5.67 -6.89
C SER A 106 9.25 5.78 -5.53
N VAL A 107 9.62 6.99 -5.12
CA VAL A 107 10.29 7.25 -3.85
C VAL A 107 9.48 8.25 -3.03
N ILE A 108 9.02 7.82 -1.86
CA ILE A 108 8.42 8.67 -0.82
C ILE A 108 9.57 9.23 0.02
N ASN A 109 9.87 10.51 -0.17
CA ASN A 109 10.95 11.20 0.51
C ASN A 109 10.43 11.86 1.80
N LEU A 110 10.76 11.26 2.94
CA LEU A 110 10.33 11.77 4.23
C LEU A 110 11.11 13.04 4.60
N GLY A 111 10.39 14.09 4.95
CA GLY A 111 10.93 15.34 5.46
C GLY A 111 11.01 15.40 6.98
N SER A 112 10.37 14.45 7.68
CA SER A 112 10.42 14.28 9.13
C SER A 112 10.01 12.85 9.51
N ALA A 113 10.15 12.48 10.78
CA ALA A 113 9.68 11.19 11.28
C ALA A 113 8.20 10.96 10.95
N LEU A 114 7.85 9.77 10.43
CA LEU A 114 6.44 9.38 10.27
C LEU A 114 5.75 9.28 11.65
N PRO A 115 4.42 9.48 11.73
CA PRO A 115 3.69 9.23 12.96
C PRO A 115 3.90 7.79 13.42
N ASN A 116 4.02 7.58 14.73
CA ASN A 116 4.13 6.23 15.29
C ASN A 116 2.93 5.39 14.90
N ILE A 117 3.16 4.14 14.51
CA ILE A 117 2.07 3.18 14.26
C ILE A 117 1.61 2.66 15.63
N ALA A 118 0.42 3.09 16.03
CA ALA A 118 -0.09 2.92 17.40
C ALA A 118 -1.21 1.88 17.52
N GLN A 119 -1.43 1.07 16.47
CA GLN A 119 -2.46 0.03 16.46
C GLN A 119 -2.24 -0.98 15.32
N ALA A 120 -3.14 -1.95 15.22
CA ALA A 120 -3.12 -2.97 14.19
C ALA A 120 -3.18 -2.35 12.79
N LEU A 121 -2.13 -2.55 11.99
CA LEU A 121 -1.99 -1.92 10.69
C LEU A 121 -1.32 -2.85 9.68
N THR A 122 -1.88 -2.93 8.49
CA THR A 122 -1.25 -3.59 7.34
C THR A 122 -0.87 -2.53 6.32
N ILE A 123 0.39 -2.47 5.91
CA ILE A 123 0.91 -1.58 4.87
C ILE A 123 1.41 -2.44 3.71
N ASN A 124 0.72 -2.33 2.58
CA ASN A 124 1.04 -3.05 1.35
C ASN A 124 1.66 -2.11 0.32
N GLY A 125 2.89 -2.40 -0.07
CA GLY A 125 3.53 -1.80 -1.23
C GLY A 125 2.97 -2.35 -2.56
N PRO A 126 3.16 -1.62 -3.67
CA PRO A 126 2.75 -2.08 -4.98
C PRO A 126 3.68 -3.19 -5.51
N VAL A 127 3.24 -3.84 -6.60
CA VAL A 127 4.14 -4.67 -7.41
C VAL A 127 5.34 -3.83 -7.88
N GLY A 128 6.54 -4.42 -7.87
CA GLY A 128 7.78 -3.70 -8.20
C GLY A 128 8.32 -2.78 -7.11
N ARG A 129 7.68 -2.75 -5.93
CA ARG A 129 8.05 -2.00 -4.73
C ARG A 129 8.05 -0.47 -4.90
N VAL A 130 7.82 0.20 -3.78
CA VAL A 130 8.03 1.63 -3.60
C VAL A 130 9.12 1.83 -2.54
N THR A 131 9.92 2.87 -2.68
CA THR A 131 10.92 3.22 -1.66
C THR A 131 10.35 4.23 -0.69
N VAL A 132 10.37 3.92 0.61
CA VAL A 132 10.15 4.87 1.71
C VAL A 132 11.51 5.22 2.28
N ARG A 133 11.89 6.50 2.17
CA ARG A 133 13.25 6.95 2.45
C ARG A 133 13.26 8.11 3.40
N ARG A 134 14.01 7.99 4.50
CA ARG A 134 14.42 9.16 5.28
C ARG A 134 15.23 10.09 4.38
N ASN A 135 14.77 11.34 4.17
CA ASN A 135 15.44 12.27 3.24
C ASN A 135 16.01 13.49 3.96
N THR A 136 15.16 14.28 4.62
CA THR A 136 15.56 15.50 5.35
C THR A 136 14.97 15.49 6.76
N GLY A 137 15.22 16.53 7.57
CA GLY A 137 14.60 16.68 8.89
C GLY A 137 15.31 15.98 10.06
N GLY A 138 16.62 15.74 9.96
CA GLY A 138 17.40 15.13 11.04
C GLY A 138 17.24 13.62 11.11
N ASN A 139 17.81 12.99 12.14
CA ASN A 139 17.88 11.53 12.27
C ASN A 139 16.57 10.98 12.85
N TYR A 140 15.95 10.03 12.16
CA TYR A 140 14.80 9.25 12.64
C TYR A 140 14.72 7.88 11.95
N SER A 141 14.06 6.94 12.61
CA SER A 141 13.65 5.66 12.04
C SER A 141 12.65 5.89 10.91
N VAL A 142 12.71 5.11 9.82
CA VAL A 142 11.71 5.22 8.74
C VAL A 142 10.31 4.89 9.27
N PHE A 143 10.19 3.82 10.05
CA PHE A 143 8.96 3.48 10.76
C PHE A 143 9.21 3.22 12.24
N THR A 144 8.31 3.72 13.09
CA THR A 144 8.27 3.42 14.52
C THR A 144 6.95 2.73 14.84
N VAL A 145 7.03 1.54 15.45
CA VAL A 145 5.87 0.72 15.82
C VAL A 145 5.79 0.60 17.33
N THR A 146 4.72 1.13 17.91
CA THR A 146 4.53 1.20 19.38
C THR A 146 3.39 0.35 19.90
N ALA A 147 2.43 -0.05 19.05
CA ALA A 147 1.31 -0.89 19.45
C ALA A 147 0.63 -1.59 18.27
N GLY A 148 -0.08 -2.68 18.59
CA GLY A 148 -0.85 -3.50 17.64
C GLY A 148 0.01 -4.34 16.69
N PRO A 149 -0.51 -5.46 16.18
CA PRO A 149 0.20 -6.25 15.18
C PRO A 149 0.34 -5.46 13.88
N VAL A 150 1.56 -5.29 13.39
CA VAL A 150 1.83 -4.58 12.13
C VAL A 150 2.37 -5.53 11.07
N ARG A 151 1.92 -5.33 9.84
CA ARG A 151 2.40 -6.06 8.66
C ARG A 151 2.93 -5.09 7.63
N PHE A 152 4.15 -5.29 7.17
CA PHE A 152 4.74 -4.57 6.05
C PHE A 152 4.98 -5.55 4.91
N SER A 153 4.58 -5.18 3.69
CA SER A 153 4.88 -5.98 2.50
C SER A 153 5.29 -5.13 1.31
N GLY A 154 6.24 -5.63 0.50
CA GLY A 154 6.54 -5.03 -0.82
C GLY A 154 7.14 -3.62 -0.78
N LEU A 155 7.90 -3.27 0.27
CA LEU A 155 8.54 -1.95 0.41
C LEU A 155 10.06 -2.03 0.29
N THR A 156 10.68 -0.97 -0.20
CA THR A 156 12.08 -0.67 0.10
C THR A 156 12.11 0.37 1.22
N ILE A 157 12.67 0.03 2.37
CA ILE A 157 12.80 0.88 3.56
C ILE A 157 14.26 1.32 3.64
N SER A 158 14.52 2.62 3.52
CA SER A 158 15.89 3.08 3.24
C SER A 158 16.33 4.36 3.94
N ASN A 159 17.66 4.45 4.09
CA ASN A 159 18.40 5.61 4.58
C ASN A 159 17.99 6.07 5.99
N GLY A 160 17.25 5.24 6.74
CA GLY A 160 16.86 5.54 8.10
C GLY A 160 18.07 5.67 9.02
N ALA A 161 18.00 6.59 9.97
CA ALA A 161 19.12 6.93 10.85
C ALA A 161 18.61 7.18 12.27
N ALA A 162 18.93 6.35 13.26
CA ALA A 162 18.40 6.50 14.62
C ALA A 162 19.38 5.96 15.69
N SER A 163 19.06 6.11 16.98
CA SER A 163 19.77 5.36 18.02
C SER A 163 19.39 3.88 18.02
N GLU A 164 18.14 3.58 17.71
CA GLU A 164 17.55 2.23 17.69
C GLU A 164 16.70 2.10 16.42
N GLY A 165 16.96 1.08 15.61
CA GLY A 165 16.10 0.73 14.47
C GLY A 165 16.13 1.79 13.37
N GLY A 166 17.16 1.82 12.52
CA GLY A 166 17.24 2.80 11.42
C GLY A 166 16.06 2.65 10.45
N GLY A 167 15.79 1.43 9.98
CA GLY A 167 14.62 1.16 9.14
C GLY A 167 13.33 1.08 9.96
N ILE A 168 13.21 0.07 10.82
CA ILE A 168 12.07 -0.11 11.72
C ILE A 168 12.54 -0.14 13.17
N ASN A 169 11.94 0.68 14.03
CA ASN A 169 12.04 0.55 15.48
C ASN A 169 10.72 0.02 16.04
N GLN A 170 10.75 -1.17 16.66
CA GLN A 170 9.57 -1.82 17.22
C GLN A 170 9.72 -2.03 18.73
N THR A 171 8.66 -1.73 19.49
CA THR A 171 8.60 -1.94 20.94
C THR A 171 7.34 -2.74 21.34
N GLY A 172 7.54 -3.86 22.05
CA GLY A 172 6.48 -4.58 22.77
C GLY A 172 5.33 -5.17 21.93
N THR A 173 5.48 -5.32 20.59
CA THR A 173 4.40 -5.78 19.72
C THR A 173 4.87 -6.80 18.67
N THR A 174 3.94 -7.33 17.88
CA THR A 174 4.25 -8.21 16.75
C THR A 174 4.42 -7.41 15.46
N VAL A 175 5.57 -7.53 14.81
CA VAL A 175 5.80 -7.00 13.45
C VAL A 175 6.12 -8.15 12.52
N ASN A 176 5.39 -8.22 11.41
CA ASN A 176 5.66 -9.15 10.32
C ASN A 176 6.13 -8.35 9.10
N VAL A 177 7.28 -8.71 8.56
CA VAL A 177 7.85 -8.06 7.38
C VAL A 177 8.03 -9.12 6.29
N THR A 178 7.41 -8.91 5.15
CA THR A 178 7.43 -9.87 4.05
C THR A 178 7.79 -9.20 2.73
N ASN A 179 8.72 -9.78 1.97
CA ASN A 179 9.05 -9.28 0.62
C ASN A 179 9.51 -7.80 0.60
N CYS A 180 10.23 -7.36 1.64
CA CYS A 180 10.77 -6.00 1.76
C CYS A 180 12.29 -5.96 1.57
N VAL A 181 12.81 -4.76 1.25
CA VAL A 181 14.24 -4.48 1.22
C VAL A 181 14.56 -3.44 2.27
N PHE A 182 15.54 -3.70 3.13
CA PHE A 182 16.14 -2.71 4.01
C PHE A 182 17.46 -2.28 3.40
N LEU A 183 17.55 -1.02 2.98
CA LEU A 183 18.70 -0.48 2.23
C LEU A 183 19.34 0.72 2.93
N GLY A 184 20.60 0.61 3.30
CA GLY A 184 21.37 1.76 3.77
C GLY A 184 20.89 2.36 5.09
N ASN A 185 20.24 1.58 5.96
CA ASN A 185 19.74 2.07 7.24
C ASN A 185 20.80 1.93 8.33
N VAL A 186 20.99 2.97 9.15
CA VAL A 186 22.06 3.05 10.15
C VAL A 186 21.47 3.35 11.53
N ALA A 187 21.86 2.60 12.57
CA ALA A 187 21.50 2.93 13.94
C ALA A 187 22.38 2.20 14.94
N ASN A 188 22.75 2.82 16.07
CA ASN A 188 23.62 2.21 17.08
C ASN A 188 23.17 0.81 17.49
N ASN A 189 21.85 0.56 17.52
CA ASN A 189 21.28 -0.77 17.68
C ASN A 189 20.32 -1.07 16.54
N GLY A 190 20.65 -2.08 15.73
CA GLY A 190 19.76 -2.60 14.67
C GLY A 190 19.53 -1.61 13.53
N GLY A 191 20.55 -1.38 12.68
CA GLY A 191 20.45 -0.50 11.52
C GLY A 191 19.22 -0.76 10.64
N GLY A 192 18.97 -2.02 10.27
CA GLY A 192 17.77 -2.40 9.52
C GLY A 192 16.50 -2.39 10.37
N ILE A 193 16.47 -3.22 11.41
CA ILE A 193 15.33 -3.35 12.33
C ILE A 193 15.87 -3.51 13.76
N TYR A 194 15.24 -2.84 14.71
CA TYR A 194 15.41 -3.10 16.13
C TYR A 194 14.09 -3.57 16.75
N ASN A 195 14.14 -4.68 17.48
CA ASN A 195 13.01 -5.26 18.20
C ASN A 195 13.28 -5.19 19.71
N LYS A 196 12.51 -4.36 20.42
CA LYS A 196 12.52 -4.24 21.88
C LYS A 196 11.34 -5.00 22.50
N GLY A 197 11.56 -6.28 22.80
CA GLY A 197 10.63 -7.09 23.60
C GLY A 197 9.32 -7.47 22.93
N GLY A 198 9.31 -7.65 21.61
CA GLY A 198 8.16 -8.13 20.83
C GLY A 198 8.48 -9.33 19.93
N THR A 199 7.53 -9.71 19.08
CA THR A 199 7.73 -10.78 18.07
C THR A 199 8.03 -10.13 16.72
N LEU A 200 9.18 -10.47 16.14
CA LEU A 200 9.56 -10.01 14.81
C LEU A 200 9.66 -11.21 13.87
N ASN A 201 8.80 -11.26 12.87
CA ASN A 201 8.85 -12.25 11.80
C ASN A 201 9.33 -11.56 10.52
N VAL A 202 10.39 -12.07 9.92
CA VAL A 202 10.96 -11.54 8.68
C VAL A 202 11.06 -12.66 7.66
N THR A 203 10.42 -12.48 6.51
CA THR A 203 10.31 -13.51 5.47
C THR A 203 10.53 -12.88 4.11
N ASP A 204 11.30 -13.54 3.23
CA ASP A 204 11.58 -13.06 1.86
C ASP A 204 12.12 -11.63 1.79
N CYS A 205 12.85 -11.18 2.82
CA CYS A 205 13.40 -9.83 2.87
C CYS A 205 14.88 -9.81 2.52
N THR A 206 15.35 -8.67 2.01
CA THR A 206 16.77 -8.41 1.73
C THR A 206 17.27 -7.29 2.63
N PHE A 207 18.43 -7.47 3.27
CA PHE A 207 19.12 -6.42 4.02
C PHE A 207 20.42 -6.11 3.29
N SER A 208 20.62 -4.86 2.85
CA SER A 208 21.81 -4.45 2.12
C SER A 208 22.31 -3.09 2.62
N GLY A 209 23.62 -2.98 2.88
CA GLY A 209 24.26 -1.73 3.32
C GLY A 209 23.74 -1.15 4.64
N ASN A 210 23.08 -1.94 5.50
CA ASN A 210 22.64 -1.47 6.81
C ASN A 210 23.79 -1.58 7.82
N GLY A 211 23.89 -0.62 8.76
CA GLY A 211 24.97 -0.57 9.75
C GLY A 211 24.47 -0.35 11.18
N ALA A 212 25.09 -1.00 12.15
CA ALA A 212 24.90 -0.73 13.57
C ALA A 212 26.22 -0.35 14.25
#